data_AF-A0A1F9IYP1-F1
#
_entry.id   AF-A0A1F9IYP1-F1
#
_cell.length_a   1.000
_cell.length_b   1.000
_cell.length_c   1.000
_cell.angle_alpha   90.00
_cell.angle_beta   90.00
_cell.angle_gamma   90.00
#
_symmetry.space_group_name_H-M   'P 1'
#
loop_
_entity.id
_entity.type
_entity.pdbx_description
1 polymer ?
#
loop_
_entity_poly.entity_id
_entity_poly.type
_entity_poly.pdbx_seq_one_letter_code
_entity_poly.pdbx_strand_id
1 'polypeptide(L)'
;MNIRVPIGYKFIFGFIAVVAAAAFIPDLVDKFNIPDWTRKPISMLAAMVVGLIIGSFFTKSFTRHFRYIADLAQRISHGNLARNDSHRRPSTTLFLDETAELEDSIIAMSDNLRSLVENLKETVENISAAQETFAAVIVKGQDTSRDVSDGASAIFDGALQQSNHIGNASQAIKNMAEIADEVASKVTENANASQKVNSMVQRGSTTATSAMEKMETIFKGIENTETVAGRLREKLNDIPKILDVITHISRQTDLLALNATIEASKAGEHGRGFAMVAEEVRRFADNTNASVQDVALIVKELRLEVERVVQSASEGTSNLRGGRDDLRKIRDI
;
A
#
# COMPACT_ATOMS: atom_id res chain seq x y z
N MET A 1 32.54 75.24 57.80
CA MET A 1 33.20 74.45 58.86
C MET A 1 32.36 74.60 60.11
N ASN A 2 31.44 73.66 60.36
CA ASN A 2 30.55 73.78 61.50
C ASN A 2 31.32 73.40 62.76
N ILE A 3 31.40 74.34 63.71
CA ILE A 3 32.07 74.11 64.97
C ILE A 3 31.20 73.14 65.78
N ARG A 4 31.75 71.98 66.12
CA ARG A 4 31.09 71.03 67.02
C ARG A 4 31.32 71.48 68.45
N VAL A 5 30.24 71.64 69.20
CA VAL A 5 30.32 71.90 70.64
C VAL A 5 29.58 70.74 71.29
N PRO A 6 30.32 69.78 71.88
CA PRO A 6 29.71 68.67 72.61
C PRO A 6 28.68 69.19 73.59
N ILE A 7 27.57 68.46 73.74
CA ILE A 7 26.46 68.88 74.57
C ILE A 7 26.90 69.12 76.01
N GLY A 8 27.89 68.34 76.48
CA GLY A 8 28.57 68.56 77.75
C GLY A 8 29.14 69.97 77.90
N TYR A 9 29.74 70.55 76.86
CA TYR A 9 30.20 71.94 76.90
C TYR A 9 29.04 72.93 76.95
N LYS A 10 27.89 72.65 76.30
CA LYS A 10 26.69 73.50 76.42
C LYS A 10 26.15 73.50 77.86
N PHE A 11 26.15 72.34 78.52
CA PHE A 11 25.82 72.24 79.95
C PHE A 11 26.85 72.98 80.83
N ILE A 12 28.14 72.85 80.55
CA ILE A 12 29.20 73.56 81.27
C ILE A 12 29.07 75.07 81.09
N PHE A 13 28.84 75.57 79.87
CA PHE A 13 28.61 77.00 79.61
C PHE A 13 27.32 77.50 80.29
N GLY A 14 26.25 76.71 80.29
CA GLY A 14 25.03 77.02 81.03
C GLY A 14 25.29 77.11 82.54
N PHE A 15 26.06 76.18 83.09
CA PHE A 15 26.46 76.18 84.50
C PHE A 15 27.35 77.37 84.83
N ILE A 16 28.35 77.68 84.00
CA ILE A 16 29.21 78.86 84.13
C ILE A 16 28.37 80.14 84.08
N ALA A 17 27.38 80.23 83.20
CA ALA A 17 26.49 81.40 83.13
C ALA A 17 25.64 81.56 84.39
N VAL A 18 25.17 80.46 84.99
CA VAL A 18 24.44 80.48 86.27
C VAL A 18 25.38 80.86 87.43
N VAL A 19 26.60 80.34 87.46
CA VAL A 19 27.61 80.70 88.48
C VAL A 19 28.04 82.16 88.34
N ALA A 20 28.25 82.64 87.11
CA ALA A 20 28.58 84.04 86.83
C ALA A 20 27.41 84.97 87.21
N ALA A 21 26.17 84.57 86.93
CA ALA A 21 25.00 85.29 87.41
C ALA A 21 24.99 85.35 88.96
N ALA A 22 25.25 84.25 89.65
CA ALA A 22 25.33 84.22 91.11
C ALA A 22 26.47 85.09 91.68
N ALA A 23 27.60 85.17 90.99
CA ALA A 23 28.76 85.94 91.42
C ALA A 23 28.64 87.45 91.15
N PHE A 24 28.15 87.86 89.97
CA PHE A 24 28.16 89.26 89.52
C PHE A 24 26.85 90.02 89.74
N ILE A 25 25.71 89.34 89.88
CA ILE A 25 24.43 90.02 90.14
C ILE A 25 24.44 90.77 91.49
N PRO A 26 25.05 90.26 92.57
CA PRO A 26 25.23 91.05 93.79
C PRO A 26 25.94 92.38 93.55
N ASP A 27 27.10 92.36 92.91
CA ASP A 27 27.86 93.58 92.58
C ASP A 27 27.10 94.53 91.64
N LEU A 28 26.19 94.01 90.80
CA LEU A 28 25.36 94.82 89.91
C LEU A 28 24.20 95.50 90.66
N VAL A 29 23.56 94.78 91.60
CA VAL A 29 22.51 95.32 92.47
C VAL A 29 23.07 96.41 93.38
N ASP A 30 24.35 96.30 93.74
CA ASP A 30 25.08 97.28 94.56
C ASP A 30 25.27 98.66 93.89
N LYS A 31 25.19 98.73 92.56
CA LYS A 31 25.20 100.01 91.82
C LYS A 31 23.87 100.75 91.87
N PHE A 32 22.79 100.11 92.32
CA PHE A 32 21.51 100.76 92.52
C PHE A 32 21.43 101.30 93.95
N ASN A 33 20.96 102.54 94.13
CA ASN A 33 20.95 103.27 95.40
C ASN A 33 19.85 102.76 96.38
N ILE A 34 19.92 101.47 96.72
CA ILE A 34 18.95 100.70 97.51
C ILE A 34 19.33 100.78 99.02
N PRO A 35 18.38 100.88 99.96
CA PRO A 35 18.67 100.94 101.40
C PRO A 35 19.45 99.72 101.93
N ASP A 36 20.47 99.95 102.76
CA ASP A 36 21.44 98.94 103.23
C ASP A 36 20.82 97.68 103.84
N TRP A 37 19.67 97.79 104.52
CA TRP A 37 18.99 96.66 105.14
C TRP A 37 18.30 95.70 104.15
N THR A 38 18.10 96.11 102.89
CA THR A 38 17.40 95.32 101.85
C THR A 38 18.31 94.80 100.75
N ARG A 39 19.56 95.24 100.70
CA ARG A 39 20.50 94.98 99.60
C ARG A 39 20.86 93.51 99.43
N LYS A 40 21.29 92.83 100.51
CA LYS A 40 21.68 91.40 100.49
C LYS A 40 20.56 90.43 100.10
N PRO A 41 19.31 90.54 100.61
CA PRO A 41 18.25 89.63 100.20
C PRO A 41 17.80 89.87 98.75
N ILE A 42 17.79 91.12 98.27
CA ILE A 42 17.40 91.44 96.89
C ILE A 42 18.42 90.89 95.88
N SER A 43 19.72 91.00 96.14
CA SER A 43 20.75 90.46 95.24
C SER A 43 20.72 88.94 95.13
N MET A 44 20.54 88.23 96.25
CA MET A 44 20.37 86.77 96.24
C MET A 44 19.14 86.34 95.46
N LEU A 45 18.03 87.07 95.61
CA LEU A 45 16.78 86.78 94.90
C LEU A 45 16.93 87.06 93.39
N ALA A 46 17.57 88.16 93.00
CA ALA A 46 17.85 88.47 91.61
C ALA A 46 18.76 87.42 90.95
N ALA A 47 19.80 86.97 91.66
CA ALA A 47 20.68 85.89 91.19
C ALA A 47 19.92 84.58 90.99
N MET A 48 19.04 84.22 91.92
CA MET A 48 18.20 83.03 91.83
C MET A 48 17.24 83.10 90.64
N VAL A 49 16.61 84.25 90.41
CA VAL A 49 15.69 84.46 89.29
C VAL A 49 16.41 84.33 87.95
N VAL A 50 17.59 84.94 87.80
CA VAL A 50 18.38 84.82 86.56
C VAL A 50 18.85 83.38 86.34
N GLY A 51 19.31 82.69 87.38
CA GLY A 51 19.65 81.26 87.31
C GLY A 51 18.47 80.39 86.86
N LEU A 52 17.28 80.63 87.40
CA LEU A 52 16.06 79.94 86.99
C LEU A 52 15.64 80.24 85.55
N ILE A 53 15.82 81.48 85.07
CA ILE A 53 15.52 81.86 83.68
C ILE A 53 16.48 81.15 82.71
N ILE A 54 17.78 81.19 82.98
CA ILE A 54 18.81 80.54 82.15
C ILE A 54 18.61 79.01 82.15
N GLY A 55 18.39 78.42 83.33
CA GLY A 55 18.09 77.00 83.48
C GLY A 55 16.81 76.60 82.73
N SER A 56 15.73 77.38 82.88
CA SER A 56 14.47 77.12 82.17
C SER A 56 14.64 77.20 80.65
N PHE A 57 15.39 78.18 80.14
CA PHE A 57 15.67 78.30 78.70
C PHE A 57 16.46 77.10 78.17
N PHE A 58 17.51 76.70 78.89
CA PHE A 58 18.34 75.55 78.53
C PHE A 58 17.54 74.24 78.56
N THR A 59 16.81 73.97 79.65
CA THR A 59 15.95 72.80 79.78
C THR A 59 14.88 72.77 78.69
N LYS A 60 14.18 73.88 78.44
CA LYS A 60 13.17 73.94 77.38
C LYS A 60 13.77 73.70 76.00
N SER A 61 14.95 74.23 75.71
CA SER A 61 15.65 74.00 74.45
C SER A 61 16.03 72.53 74.27
N PHE A 62 16.70 71.94 75.28
CA PHE A 62 17.14 70.54 75.26
C PHE A 62 15.96 69.56 75.17
N THR A 63 14.96 69.72 76.04
CA THR A 63 13.78 68.84 76.05
C THR A 63 12.97 68.96 74.77
N ARG A 64 12.92 70.14 74.12
CA ARG A 64 12.23 70.31 72.83
C ARG A 64 12.91 69.50 71.71
N HIS A 65 14.23 69.48 71.63
CA HIS A 65 14.96 68.69 70.63
C HIS A 65 14.81 67.18 70.87
N PHE A 66 14.93 66.71 72.12
CA PHE A 66 14.72 65.30 72.43
C PHE A 66 13.29 64.83 72.19
N ARG A 67 12.27 65.65 72.50
CA ARG A 67 10.87 65.33 72.17
C ARG A 67 10.66 65.20 70.67
N TYR A 68 11.35 66.00 69.86
CA TYR A 68 11.28 65.91 68.41
C TYR A 68 11.89 64.60 67.87
N ILE A 69 13.10 64.25 68.31
CA ILE A 69 13.74 62.98 67.91
C ILE A 69 12.90 61.78 68.38
N ALA A 70 12.33 61.85 69.60
CA ALA A 70 11.43 60.82 70.11
C ALA A 70 10.15 60.69 69.27
N ASP A 71 9.55 61.82 68.85
CA ASP A 71 8.39 61.83 67.95
C ASP A 71 8.73 61.25 66.57
N LEU A 72 9.90 61.57 66.00
CA LEU A 72 10.38 60.95 64.76
C LEU A 72 10.52 59.44 64.90
N ALA A 73 11.18 58.97 65.96
CA ALA A 73 11.34 57.54 66.21
C ALA A 73 9.99 56.84 66.42
N GLN A 74 9.04 57.49 67.10
CA GLN A 74 7.69 56.96 67.30
C GLN A 74 6.88 56.92 65.99
N ARG A 75 7.02 57.90 65.11
CA ARG A 75 6.39 57.85 63.78
C ARG A 75 6.94 56.71 62.94
N ILE A 76 8.27 56.54 62.93
CA ILE A 76 8.94 55.44 62.24
C ILE A 76 8.46 54.09 62.81
N SER A 77 8.34 53.95 64.15
CA SER A 77 7.87 52.70 64.77
C SER A 77 6.40 52.39 64.46
N HIS A 78 5.57 53.41 64.24
CA HIS A 78 4.21 53.26 63.72
C HIS A 78 4.14 53.08 62.19
N GLY A 79 5.27 52.92 61.50
CA GLY A 79 5.33 52.69 60.06
C GLY A 79 5.14 53.94 59.20
N ASN A 80 5.11 55.13 59.79
CA ASN A 80 5.03 56.38 59.06
C ASN A 80 6.44 56.87 58.68
N LEU A 81 6.89 56.45 57.49
CA LEU A 81 8.17 56.83 56.89
C LEU A 81 8.05 58.05 55.96
N ALA A 82 6.93 58.78 56.01
CA ALA A 82 6.71 59.93 55.15
C ALA A 82 7.71 61.05 55.51
N ARG A 83 8.44 61.51 54.49
CA ARG A 83 9.38 62.62 54.63
C ARG A 83 8.61 63.89 54.98
N ASN A 84 8.77 64.40 56.18
CA ASN A 84 8.09 65.62 56.60
C ASN A 84 8.99 66.84 56.35
N ASP A 85 9.03 67.29 55.10
CA ASP A 85 9.87 68.42 54.65
C ASP A 85 9.53 69.76 55.33
N SER A 86 8.40 69.81 56.05
CA SER A 86 7.96 71.00 56.78
C SER A 86 8.74 71.27 58.08
N HIS A 87 9.55 70.31 58.55
CA HIS A 87 10.38 70.46 59.74
C HIS A 87 11.83 70.68 59.33
N ARG A 88 12.09 71.83 58.69
CA ARG A 88 13.45 72.35 58.54
C ARG A 88 14.08 72.37 59.92
N ARG A 89 15.27 71.75 60.05
CA ARG A 89 16.14 71.89 61.23
C ARG A 89 16.01 73.33 61.74
N PRO A 90 15.70 73.57 63.04
CA PRO A 90 15.72 74.93 63.55
C PRO A 90 17.09 75.51 63.22
N SER A 91 17.14 76.49 62.31
CA SER A 91 18.37 77.04 61.74
C SER A 91 19.15 77.91 62.75
N THR A 92 18.94 77.67 64.04
CA THR A 92 19.41 78.48 65.17
C THR A 92 20.48 77.80 66.00
N THR A 93 20.90 76.58 65.71
CA THR A 93 22.09 76.00 66.35
C THR A 93 23.35 76.43 65.62
N LEU A 94 23.98 77.52 66.09
CA LEU A 94 25.33 77.94 65.70
C LEU A 94 26.40 76.83 65.92
N PHE A 95 26.08 75.79 66.70
CA PHE A 95 26.97 74.68 67.03
C PHE A 95 26.23 73.33 66.99
N LEU A 96 26.74 72.38 66.18
CA LEU A 96 26.27 70.99 66.16
C LEU A 96 26.74 70.26 67.42
N ASP A 97 25.85 69.44 67.97
CA ASP A 97 26.11 68.54 69.09
C ASP A 97 25.66 67.11 68.76
N GLU A 98 25.81 66.20 69.70
CA GLU A 98 25.46 64.78 69.59
C GLU A 98 23.96 64.55 69.33
N THR A 99 23.09 65.50 69.66
CA THR A 99 21.65 65.36 69.39
C THR A 99 21.33 65.55 67.91
N ALA A 100 22.07 66.40 67.21
CA ALA A 100 21.98 66.55 65.77
C ALA A 100 22.49 65.31 65.02
N GLU A 101 23.53 64.63 65.55
CA GLU A 101 24.05 63.39 64.99
C GLU A 101 23.05 62.22 65.17
N LEU A 102 22.36 62.17 66.30
CA LEU A 102 21.27 61.23 66.54
C LEU A 102 20.10 61.47 65.59
N GLU A 103 19.69 62.73 65.38
CA GLU A 103 18.67 63.10 64.40
C GLU A 103 19.03 62.60 62.99
N ASP A 104 20.26 62.86 62.54
CA ASP A 104 20.74 62.43 61.22
C ASP A 104 20.76 60.90 61.09
N SER A 105 21.14 60.19 62.15
CA SER A 105 21.10 58.72 62.16
C SER A 105 19.68 58.16 62.05
N ILE A 106 18.71 58.79 62.73
CA ILE A 106 17.29 58.39 62.67
C ILE A 106 16.70 58.68 61.28
N ILE A 107 17.04 59.81 60.66
CA ILE A 107 16.62 60.14 59.28
C ILE A 107 17.21 59.12 58.30
N ALA A 108 18.50 58.83 58.37
CA ALA A 108 19.14 57.82 57.52
C ALA A 108 18.50 56.43 57.68
N MET A 109 18.15 56.04 58.92
CA MET A 109 17.39 54.81 59.17
C MET A 109 16.02 54.83 58.50
N SER A 110 15.28 55.94 58.58
CA SER A 110 13.99 56.11 57.91
C SER A 110 14.11 55.98 56.39
N ASP A 111 15.12 56.60 55.79
CA ASP A 111 15.37 56.53 54.34
C ASP A 111 15.70 55.10 53.90
N ASN A 112 16.53 54.37 54.66
CA ASN A 112 16.85 52.97 54.39
C ASN A 112 15.62 52.06 54.52
N LEU A 113 14.79 52.25 55.56
CA LEU A 113 13.54 51.51 55.72
C LEU A 113 12.57 51.79 54.58
N ARG A 114 12.50 53.05 54.13
CA ARG A 114 11.67 53.42 52.99
C ARG A 114 12.13 52.73 51.71
N SER A 115 13.43 52.76 51.42
CA SER A 115 13.99 52.04 50.27
C SER A 115 13.70 50.54 50.34
N LEU A 116 13.79 49.93 51.53
CA LEU A 116 13.43 48.52 51.72
C LEU A 116 11.96 48.26 51.42
N VAL A 117 11.04 49.13 51.87
CA VAL A 117 9.60 49.00 51.59
C VAL A 117 9.30 49.20 50.11
N GLU A 118 9.96 50.15 49.44
CA GLU A 118 9.83 50.37 47.99
C GLU A 118 10.30 49.13 47.21
N ASN A 119 11.46 48.56 47.55
CA ASN A 119 11.97 47.32 46.95
C ASN A 119 11.05 46.11 47.23
N LEU A 120 10.48 46.03 48.44
CA LEU A 120 9.53 44.98 48.80
C LEU A 120 8.26 45.09 47.96
N LYS A 121 7.74 46.31 47.79
CA LYS A 121 6.57 46.58 46.95
C LYS A 121 6.82 46.13 45.50
N GLU A 122 7.95 46.52 44.92
CA GLU A 122 8.35 46.09 43.56
C GLU A 122 8.46 44.57 43.47
N THR A 123 9.06 43.92 44.47
CA THR A 123 9.18 42.46 44.52
C THR A 123 7.81 41.78 44.56
N VAL A 124 6.86 42.30 45.34
CA VAL A 124 5.48 41.77 45.41
C VAL A 124 4.74 41.97 44.09
N GLU A 125 4.90 43.12 43.44
CA GLU A 125 4.33 43.38 42.11
C GLU A 125 4.89 42.40 41.07
N ASN A 126 6.21 42.17 41.06
CA ASN A 126 6.86 41.19 40.19
C ASN A 126 6.40 39.75 40.47
N ILE A 127 6.25 39.36 41.74
CA ILE A 127 5.71 38.04 42.11
C ILE A 127 4.28 37.88 41.62
N SER A 128 3.45 38.92 41.73
CA SER A 128 2.05 38.88 41.29
C SER A 128 1.95 38.68 39.76
N ALA A 129 2.77 39.42 39.00
CA ALA A 129 2.87 39.25 37.55
C ALA A 129 3.40 37.87 37.14
N ALA A 130 4.39 37.34 37.88
CA ALA A 130 4.92 36.00 37.66
C ALA A 130 3.86 34.92 37.96
N GLN A 131 3.03 35.09 39.00
CA GLN A 131 1.94 34.16 39.30
C GLN A 131 0.88 34.12 38.19
N GLU A 132 0.51 35.27 37.62
CA GLU A 132 -0.44 35.34 36.50
C GLU A 132 0.11 34.60 35.27
N THR A 133 1.38 34.86 34.93
CA THR A 133 2.06 34.16 33.83
C THR A 133 2.15 32.66 34.08
N PHE A 134 2.46 32.25 35.32
CA PHE A 134 2.56 30.85 35.70
C PHE A 134 1.21 30.13 35.60
N ALA A 135 0.11 30.78 35.99
CA ALA A 135 -1.24 30.25 35.81
C ALA A 135 -1.57 29.99 34.33
N ALA A 136 -1.20 30.93 33.43
CA ALA A 136 -1.37 30.74 31.99
C ALA A 136 -0.55 29.56 31.45
N VAL A 137 0.69 29.37 31.94
CA VAL A 137 1.54 28.23 31.57
C VAL A 137 0.93 26.91 32.03
N ILE A 138 0.35 26.85 33.23
CA ILE A 138 -0.35 25.64 33.72
C ILE A 138 -1.52 25.28 32.82
N VAL A 139 -2.36 26.25 32.46
CA VAL A 139 -3.53 26.00 31.57
C VAL A 139 -3.04 25.48 30.21
N LYS A 140 -2.04 26.12 29.61
CA LYS A 140 -1.47 25.67 28.34
C LYS A 140 -0.83 24.28 28.44
N GLY A 141 -0.22 23.95 29.57
CA GLY A 141 0.32 22.62 29.85
C GLY A 141 -0.77 21.56 29.95
N GLN A 142 -1.91 21.88 30.58
CA GLN A 142 -3.07 20.98 30.63
C GLN A 142 -3.66 20.73 29.24
N ASP A 143 -3.80 21.77 28.42
CA ASP A 143 -4.31 21.63 27.05
C ASP A 143 -3.36 20.80 26.18
N THR A 144 -2.06 21.07 26.26
CA THR A 144 -1.04 20.26 25.56
C THR A 144 -1.09 18.80 26.01
N SER A 145 -1.31 18.54 27.30
CA SER A 145 -1.45 17.16 27.80
C SER A 145 -2.71 16.46 27.28
N ARG A 146 -3.81 17.21 27.08
CA ARG A 146 -5.02 16.67 26.44
C ARG A 146 -4.76 16.34 24.97
N ASP A 147 -4.16 17.25 24.23
CA ASP A 147 -3.82 17.04 22.82
C ASP A 147 -2.92 15.81 22.63
N VAL A 148 -1.93 15.63 23.52
CA VAL A 148 -1.07 14.44 23.52
C VAL A 148 -1.87 13.15 23.79
N SER A 149 -2.80 13.18 24.74
CA SER A 149 -3.66 12.03 25.07
C SER A 149 -4.59 11.67 23.90
N ASP A 150 -5.17 12.67 23.24
CA ASP A 150 -6.05 12.49 22.09
C ASP A 150 -5.26 11.95 20.89
N GLY A 151 -4.07 12.51 20.64
CA GLY A 151 -3.15 12.02 19.62
C GLY A 151 -2.71 10.57 19.86
N ALA A 152 -2.39 10.22 21.11
CA ALA A 152 -2.04 8.84 21.48
C ALA A 152 -3.21 7.87 21.26
N SER A 153 -4.45 8.29 21.57
CA SER A 153 -5.65 7.49 21.33
C SER A 153 -5.89 7.27 19.84
N ALA A 154 -5.76 8.32 19.02
CA ALA A 154 -5.88 8.22 17.57
C ALA A 154 -4.80 7.31 16.95
N ILE A 155 -3.57 7.33 17.48
CA ILE A 155 -2.51 6.40 17.09
C ILE A 155 -2.90 4.96 17.42
N PHE A 156 -3.45 4.71 18.61
CA PHE A 156 -3.88 3.38 19.02
C PHE A 156 -5.00 2.84 18.11
N ASP A 157 -6.01 3.66 17.81
CA ASP A 157 -7.11 3.29 16.90
C ASP A 157 -6.59 3.04 15.48
N GLY A 158 -5.68 3.87 15.00
CA GLY A 158 -5.00 3.67 13.71
C GLY A 158 -4.19 2.38 13.66
N ALA A 159 -3.48 2.03 14.73
CA ALA A 159 -2.74 0.78 14.84
C ALA A 159 -3.66 -0.44 14.86
N LEU A 160 -4.82 -0.36 15.52
CA LEU A 160 -5.83 -1.41 15.51
C LEU A 160 -6.42 -1.61 14.12
N GLN A 161 -6.75 -0.53 13.40
CA GLN A 161 -7.19 -0.61 12.01
C GLN A 161 -6.11 -1.22 11.11
N GLN A 162 -4.86 -0.82 11.27
CA GLN A 162 -3.73 -1.38 10.52
C GLN A 162 -3.56 -2.88 10.79
N SER A 163 -3.72 -3.33 12.05
CA SER A 163 -3.69 -4.75 12.40
C SER A 163 -4.78 -5.53 11.67
N ASN A 164 -6.00 -5.01 11.61
CA ASN A 164 -7.10 -5.61 10.85
C ASN A 164 -6.80 -5.67 9.34
N HIS A 165 -6.22 -4.61 8.77
CA HIS A 165 -5.81 -4.61 7.36
C HIS A 165 -4.72 -5.64 7.08
N ILE A 166 -3.75 -5.81 7.99
CA ILE A 166 -2.72 -6.85 7.88
C ILE A 166 -3.35 -8.25 7.95
N GLY A 167 -4.32 -8.47 8.84
CA GLY A 167 -5.07 -9.73 8.92
C GLY A 167 -5.78 -10.06 7.60
N ASN A 168 -6.49 -9.08 7.03
CA ASN A 168 -7.17 -9.23 5.74
C ASN A 168 -6.19 -9.49 4.59
N ALA A 169 -5.06 -8.78 4.56
CA ALA A 169 -4.02 -8.99 3.55
C ALA A 169 -3.39 -10.39 3.65
N SER A 170 -3.14 -10.88 4.88
CA SER A 170 -2.65 -12.23 5.11
C SER A 170 -3.63 -13.30 4.61
N GLN A 171 -4.93 -13.11 4.84
CA GLN A 171 -5.96 -14.00 4.33
C GLN A 171 -6.03 -13.98 2.79
N ALA A 172 -5.92 -12.80 2.18
CA ALA A 172 -5.89 -12.67 0.72
C ALA A 172 -4.67 -13.39 0.10
N ILE A 173 -3.49 -13.25 0.72
CA ILE A 173 -2.27 -13.96 0.30
C ILE A 173 -2.46 -15.48 0.41
N LYS A 174 -3.08 -15.96 1.49
CA LYS A 174 -3.38 -17.40 1.65
C LYS A 174 -4.29 -17.90 0.53
N ASN A 175 -5.38 -17.19 0.25
CA ASN A 175 -6.29 -17.54 -0.85
C ASN A 175 -5.58 -17.52 -2.21
N MET A 176 -4.69 -16.54 -2.45
CA MET A 176 -3.90 -16.48 -3.68
C MET A 176 -2.95 -17.68 -3.82
N ALA A 177 -2.34 -18.15 -2.72
CA ALA A 177 -1.49 -19.32 -2.75
C ALA A 177 -2.28 -20.60 -3.08
N GLU A 178 -3.49 -20.75 -2.53
CA GLU A 178 -4.40 -21.87 -2.85
C GLU A 178 -4.82 -21.84 -4.32
N ILE A 179 -5.18 -20.67 -4.86
CA ILE A 179 -5.51 -20.51 -6.29
C ILE A 179 -4.30 -20.82 -7.19
N ALA A 180 -3.09 -20.40 -6.79
CA ALA A 180 -1.89 -20.68 -7.56
C ALA A 180 -1.59 -22.19 -7.64
N ASP A 181 -1.81 -22.92 -6.55
CA ASP A 181 -1.68 -24.38 -6.52
C ASP A 181 -2.72 -25.07 -7.39
N GLU A 182 -3.98 -24.61 -7.35
CA GLU A 182 -5.04 -25.12 -8.22
C GLU A 182 -4.72 -24.89 -9.71
N VAL A 183 -4.23 -23.69 -10.06
CA VAL A 183 -3.81 -23.37 -11.43
C VAL A 183 -2.65 -24.27 -11.88
N ALA A 184 -1.65 -24.50 -11.02
CA ALA A 184 -0.53 -25.39 -11.34
C ALA A 184 -0.99 -26.83 -11.60
N SER A 185 -1.93 -27.33 -10.81
CA SER A 185 -2.58 -28.63 -11.02
C SER A 185 -3.32 -28.68 -12.37
N LYS A 186 -4.12 -27.66 -12.68
CA LYS A 186 -4.87 -27.57 -13.95
C LYS A 186 -3.97 -27.49 -15.18
N VAL A 187 -2.84 -26.78 -15.08
CA VAL A 187 -1.83 -26.73 -16.15
C VAL A 187 -1.24 -28.11 -16.39
N THR A 188 -0.96 -28.87 -15.33
CA THR A 188 -0.44 -30.23 -15.43
C THR A 188 -1.47 -31.19 -16.05
N GLU A 189 -2.73 -31.12 -15.64
CA GLU A 189 -3.83 -31.87 -16.26
C GLU A 189 -3.96 -31.56 -17.77
N ASN A 190 -3.87 -30.28 -18.14
CA ASN A 190 -3.98 -29.85 -19.54
C ASN A 190 -2.78 -30.31 -20.38
N ALA A 191 -1.56 -30.30 -19.82
CA ALA A 191 -0.38 -30.84 -20.48
C ALA A 191 -0.53 -32.34 -20.77
N ASN A 192 -1.03 -33.11 -19.79
CA ASN A 192 -1.29 -34.54 -19.95
C ASN A 192 -2.40 -34.80 -20.99
N ALA A 193 -3.48 -34.01 -20.98
CA ALA A 193 -4.54 -34.09 -21.98
C ALA A 193 -4.02 -33.80 -23.40
N SER A 194 -3.19 -32.76 -23.54
CA SER A 194 -2.56 -32.40 -24.82
C SER A 194 -1.64 -33.49 -25.34
N GLN A 195 -0.83 -34.11 -24.47
CA GLN A 195 0.01 -35.26 -24.83
C GLN A 195 -0.85 -36.45 -25.30
N LYS A 196 -1.96 -36.72 -24.63
CA LYS A 196 -2.91 -37.77 -25.04
C LYS A 196 -3.51 -37.47 -26.41
N VAL A 197 -3.95 -36.24 -26.67
CA VAL A 197 -4.43 -35.80 -27.99
C VAL A 197 -3.37 -36.01 -29.05
N ASN A 198 -2.13 -35.57 -28.81
CA ASN A 198 -1.03 -35.77 -29.75
C ASN A 198 -0.80 -37.27 -30.07
N SER A 199 -0.85 -38.13 -29.05
CA SER A 199 -0.73 -39.59 -29.25
C SER A 199 -1.88 -40.17 -30.09
N MET A 200 -3.10 -39.66 -29.91
CA MET A 200 -4.26 -40.08 -30.69
C MET A 200 -4.15 -39.61 -32.14
N VAL A 201 -3.69 -38.38 -32.38
CA VAL A 201 -3.43 -37.85 -33.73
C VAL A 201 -2.35 -38.67 -34.44
N GLN A 202 -1.24 -38.99 -33.78
CA GLN A 202 -0.19 -39.84 -34.36
C GLN A 202 -0.69 -41.25 -34.74
N ARG A 203 -1.47 -41.87 -33.84
CA ARG A 203 -2.11 -43.17 -34.13
C ARG A 203 -3.12 -43.07 -35.27
N GLY A 204 -3.91 -41.99 -35.31
CA GLY A 204 -4.86 -41.70 -36.37
C GLY A 204 -4.17 -41.54 -37.72
N SER A 205 -3.09 -40.76 -37.78
CA SER A 205 -2.25 -40.58 -38.97
C SER A 205 -1.66 -41.91 -39.45
N THR A 206 -1.08 -42.72 -38.56
CA THR A 206 -0.55 -44.04 -38.92
C THR A 206 -1.63 -44.96 -39.47
N THR A 207 -2.82 -44.94 -38.86
CA THR A 207 -3.97 -45.76 -39.30
C THR A 207 -4.48 -45.30 -40.66
N ALA A 208 -4.56 -43.99 -40.90
CA ALA A 208 -4.94 -43.41 -42.18
C ALA A 208 -3.95 -43.81 -43.29
N THR A 209 -2.65 -43.66 -43.05
CA THR A 209 -1.60 -44.09 -44.01
C THR A 209 -1.73 -45.58 -44.35
N SER A 210 -1.95 -46.45 -43.36
CA SER A 210 -2.17 -47.88 -43.62
C SER A 210 -3.44 -48.15 -44.43
N ALA A 211 -4.53 -47.41 -44.19
CA ALA A 211 -5.75 -47.52 -44.98
C ALA A 211 -5.52 -47.07 -46.44
N MET A 212 -4.71 -46.04 -46.66
CA MET A 212 -4.36 -45.55 -47.99
C MET A 212 -3.56 -46.60 -48.80
N GLU A 213 -2.57 -47.25 -48.18
CA GLU A 213 -1.81 -48.33 -48.81
C GLU A 213 -2.70 -49.51 -49.22
N LYS A 214 -3.67 -49.87 -48.37
CA LYS A 214 -4.66 -50.91 -48.67
C LYS A 214 -5.58 -50.50 -49.82
N MET A 215 -6.03 -49.24 -49.87
CA MET A 215 -6.85 -48.73 -50.98
C MET A 215 -6.08 -48.73 -52.31
N GLU A 216 -4.81 -48.35 -52.31
CA GLU A 216 -3.97 -48.42 -53.52
C GLU A 216 -3.82 -49.86 -54.03
N THR A 217 -3.77 -50.84 -53.11
CA THR A 217 -3.76 -52.26 -53.46
C THR A 217 -5.10 -52.69 -54.11
N ILE A 218 -6.22 -52.19 -53.60
CA ILE A 218 -7.56 -52.43 -54.17
C ILE A 218 -7.67 -51.83 -55.58
N PHE A 219 -7.19 -50.59 -55.79
CA PHE A 219 -7.20 -49.95 -57.12
C PHE A 219 -6.45 -50.79 -58.15
N LYS A 220 -5.25 -51.25 -57.83
CA LYS A 220 -4.47 -52.14 -58.71
C LYS A 220 -5.19 -53.45 -59.01
N GLY A 221 -5.90 -54.00 -58.02
CA GLY A 221 -6.70 -55.22 -58.21
C GLY A 221 -7.85 -55.05 -59.21
N ILE A 222 -8.52 -53.90 -59.17
CA ILE A 222 -9.63 -53.59 -60.09
C ILE A 222 -9.11 -53.30 -61.50
N GLU A 223 -8.05 -52.50 -61.65
CA GLU A 223 -7.39 -52.25 -62.96
C GLU A 223 -6.93 -53.57 -63.61
N ASN A 224 -6.38 -54.50 -62.81
CA ASN A 224 -6.01 -55.82 -63.31
C ASN A 224 -7.24 -56.65 -63.73
N THR A 225 -8.33 -56.58 -62.97
CA THR A 225 -9.59 -57.28 -63.30
C THR A 225 -10.18 -56.78 -64.61
N GLU A 226 -10.22 -55.46 -64.81
CA GLU A 226 -10.65 -54.82 -66.06
C GLU A 226 -9.80 -55.30 -67.25
N THR A 227 -8.47 -55.35 -67.07
CA THR A 227 -7.53 -55.81 -68.11
C THR A 227 -7.73 -57.29 -68.46
N VAL A 228 -7.90 -58.17 -67.45
CA VAL A 228 -8.14 -59.60 -67.66
C VAL A 228 -9.49 -59.85 -68.33
N ALA A 229 -10.55 -59.19 -67.86
CA ALA A 229 -11.88 -59.30 -68.44
C ALA A 229 -11.93 -58.77 -69.89
N GLY A 230 -11.23 -57.68 -70.17
CA GLY A 230 -11.05 -57.14 -71.52
C GLY A 230 -10.41 -58.15 -72.48
N ARG A 231 -9.33 -58.80 -72.07
CA ARG A 231 -8.67 -59.87 -72.85
C ARG A 231 -9.58 -61.09 -73.05
N LEU A 232 -10.34 -61.48 -72.02
CA LEU A 232 -11.29 -62.58 -72.12
C LEU A 232 -12.41 -62.29 -73.13
N ARG A 233 -12.95 -61.07 -73.12
CA ARG A 233 -13.93 -60.59 -74.11
C ARG A 233 -13.41 -60.68 -75.54
N GLU A 234 -12.16 -60.28 -75.79
CA GLU A 234 -11.53 -60.42 -77.11
C GLU A 234 -11.44 -61.90 -77.53
N LYS A 235 -11.00 -62.79 -76.63
CA LYS A 235 -10.93 -64.23 -76.90
C LYS A 235 -12.31 -64.83 -77.20
N LEU A 236 -13.35 -64.43 -76.47
CA LEU A 236 -14.73 -64.88 -76.71
C LEU A 236 -15.27 -64.39 -78.06
N ASN A 237 -14.82 -63.25 -78.59
CA ASN A 237 -15.22 -62.76 -79.92
C ASN A 237 -14.65 -63.60 -81.08
N ASP A 238 -13.57 -64.36 -80.86
CA ASP A 238 -12.98 -65.22 -81.88
C ASP A 238 -13.63 -66.61 -81.94
N ILE A 239 -14.23 -67.09 -80.84
CA ILE A 239 -14.84 -68.43 -80.79
C ILE A 239 -15.97 -68.61 -81.82
N PRO A 240 -16.89 -67.66 -82.05
CA PRO A 240 -17.93 -67.80 -83.08
C PRO A 240 -17.38 -68.07 -84.48
N LYS A 241 -16.21 -67.50 -84.83
CA LYS A 241 -15.56 -67.76 -86.12
C LYS A 241 -15.12 -69.22 -86.23
N ILE A 242 -14.61 -69.79 -85.13
CA ILE A 242 -14.21 -71.20 -85.05
C ILE A 242 -15.46 -72.10 -85.15
N LEU A 243 -16.54 -71.75 -84.44
CA LEU A 243 -17.81 -72.49 -84.49
C LEU A 243 -18.44 -72.46 -85.90
N ASP A 244 -18.33 -71.34 -86.62
CA ASP A 244 -18.79 -71.23 -88.01
C ASP A 244 -18.00 -72.16 -88.94
N VAL A 245 -16.68 -72.24 -88.78
CA VAL A 245 -15.83 -73.19 -89.51
C VAL A 245 -16.22 -74.65 -89.20
N ILE A 246 -16.47 -74.99 -87.94
CA ILE A 246 -16.90 -76.36 -87.56
C ILE A 246 -18.28 -76.66 -88.12
N THR A 247 -19.22 -75.71 -88.08
CA THR A 247 -20.55 -75.83 -88.70
C THR A 247 -20.42 -76.07 -90.20
N HIS A 248 -19.53 -75.34 -90.87
CA HIS A 248 -19.25 -75.52 -92.29
C HIS A 248 -18.68 -76.92 -92.59
N ILE A 249 -17.69 -77.37 -91.82
CA ILE A 249 -17.10 -78.72 -91.95
C ILE A 249 -18.16 -79.79 -91.71
N SER A 250 -18.99 -79.63 -90.67
CA SER A 250 -20.03 -80.57 -90.33
C SER A 250 -21.08 -80.66 -91.44
N ARG A 251 -21.56 -79.51 -91.96
CA ARG A 251 -22.50 -79.47 -93.10
C ARG A 251 -21.90 -80.07 -94.38
N GLN A 252 -20.60 -79.83 -94.62
CA GLN A 252 -19.90 -80.45 -95.74
C GLN A 252 -19.78 -81.97 -95.55
N THR A 253 -19.55 -82.43 -94.32
CA THR A 253 -19.47 -83.84 -93.95
C THR A 253 -20.82 -84.53 -94.09
N ASP A 254 -21.91 -83.89 -93.65
CA ASP A 254 -23.29 -84.32 -93.86
C ASP A 254 -23.61 -84.47 -95.35
N LEU A 255 -23.26 -83.47 -96.18
CA LEU A 255 -23.43 -83.54 -97.63
C LEU A 255 -22.60 -84.64 -98.29
N LEU A 256 -21.36 -84.86 -97.84
CA LEU A 256 -20.51 -85.95 -98.31
C LEU A 256 -21.09 -87.32 -97.92
N ALA A 257 -21.58 -87.46 -96.70
CA ALA A 257 -22.22 -88.66 -96.19
C ALA A 257 -23.55 -88.96 -96.90
N LEU A 258 -24.34 -87.93 -97.20
CA LEU A 258 -25.56 -88.04 -97.99
C LEU A 258 -25.25 -88.53 -99.40
N ASN A 259 -24.27 -87.93 -100.07
CA ASN A 259 -23.83 -88.37 -101.40
C ASN A 259 -23.32 -89.83 -101.40
N ALA A 260 -22.56 -90.21 -100.36
CA ALA A 260 -22.10 -91.59 -100.18
C ALA A 260 -23.26 -92.57 -99.93
N THR A 261 -24.28 -92.17 -99.16
CA THR A 261 -25.49 -92.97 -98.90
C THR A 261 -26.30 -93.18 -100.19
N ILE A 262 -26.41 -92.14 -101.03
CA ILE A 262 -27.06 -92.21 -102.35
C ILE A 262 -26.32 -93.18 -103.27
N GLU A 263 -25.00 -93.05 -103.41
CA GLU A 263 -24.21 -93.92 -104.30
C GLU A 263 -24.14 -95.37 -103.78
N ALA A 264 -24.12 -95.56 -102.45
CA ALA A 264 -24.22 -96.88 -101.83
C ALA A 264 -25.59 -97.54 -102.06
N SER A 265 -26.68 -96.76 -102.05
CA SER A 265 -28.03 -97.25 -102.39
C SER A 265 -28.13 -97.66 -103.87
N LYS A 266 -27.38 -96.98 -104.74
CA LYS A 266 -27.32 -97.25 -106.19
C LYS A 266 -26.52 -98.52 -106.54
N ALA A 267 -25.59 -98.94 -105.68
CA ALA A 267 -24.81 -100.17 -105.81
C ALA A 267 -25.54 -101.46 -105.32
N GLY A 268 -26.78 -101.34 -104.82
CA GLY A 268 -27.60 -102.48 -104.41
C GLY A 268 -27.02 -103.29 -103.24
N GLU A 269 -27.06 -104.62 -103.31
CA GLU A 269 -26.61 -105.52 -102.24
C GLU A 269 -25.11 -105.38 -101.90
N HIS A 270 -24.27 -104.95 -102.85
CA HIS A 270 -22.83 -104.73 -102.64
C HIS A 270 -22.52 -103.42 -101.88
N GLY A 271 -23.45 -102.45 -101.83
CA GLY A 271 -23.29 -101.16 -101.18
C GLY A 271 -23.80 -101.09 -99.73
N ARG A 272 -24.40 -102.17 -99.23
CA ARG A 272 -25.15 -102.20 -97.96
C ARG A 272 -24.31 -101.85 -96.72
N GLY A 273 -23.05 -102.31 -96.68
CA GLY A 273 -22.11 -101.96 -95.61
C GLY A 273 -21.61 -100.51 -95.70
N PHE A 274 -21.41 -100.00 -96.92
CA PHE A 274 -21.04 -98.61 -97.16
C PHE A 274 -22.17 -97.63 -96.82
N ALA A 275 -23.43 -97.99 -97.11
CA ALA A 275 -24.61 -97.21 -96.75
C ALA A 275 -24.75 -97.07 -95.22
N MET A 276 -24.46 -98.15 -94.46
CA MET A 276 -24.48 -98.10 -93.00
C MET A 276 -23.42 -97.15 -92.43
N VAL A 277 -22.19 -97.20 -92.96
CA VAL A 277 -21.12 -96.28 -92.55
C VAL A 277 -21.46 -94.83 -92.93
N ALA A 278 -22.00 -94.61 -94.13
CA ALA A 278 -22.39 -93.28 -94.58
C ALA A 278 -23.52 -92.69 -93.73
N GLU A 279 -24.54 -93.48 -93.34
CA GLU A 279 -25.60 -93.03 -92.43
C GLU A 279 -25.08 -92.73 -91.01
N GLU A 280 -24.11 -93.51 -90.51
CA GLU A 280 -23.47 -93.23 -89.22
C GLU A 280 -22.62 -91.95 -89.26
N VAL A 281 -21.90 -91.69 -90.37
CA VAL A 281 -21.17 -90.42 -90.58
C VAL A 281 -22.13 -89.23 -90.66
N ARG A 282 -23.29 -89.41 -91.31
CA ARG A 282 -24.36 -88.40 -91.38
C ARG A 282 -24.87 -88.04 -89.99
N ARG A 283 -25.20 -89.06 -89.19
CA ARG A 283 -25.61 -88.90 -87.79
C ARG A 283 -24.53 -88.23 -86.93
N PHE A 284 -23.25 -88.51 -87.19
CA PHE A 284 -22.13 -87.86 -86.50
C PHE A 284 -22.03 -86.37 -86.86
N ALA A 285 -22.24 -86.01 -88.12
CA ALA A 285 -22.30 -84.62 -88.57
C ALA A 285 -23.50 -83.87 -87.95
N ASP A 286 -24.69 -84.47 -87.93
CA ASP A 286 -25.86 -83.88 -87.26
C ASP A 286 -25.63 -83.65 -85.75
N ASN A 287 -25.09 -84.64 -85.04
CA ASN A 287 -24.72 -84.51 -83.63
C ASN A 287 -23.63 -83.45 -83.40
N THR A 288 -22.69 -83.32 -84.32
CA THR A 288 -21.66 -82.27 -84.28
C THR A 288 -22.28 -80.89 -84.46
N ASN A 289 -23.22 -80.72 -85.40
CA ASN A 289 -23.94 -79.45 -85.58
C ASN A 289 -24.77 -79.06 -84.36
N ALA A 290 -25.49 -80.02 -83.76
CA ALA A 290 -26.24 -79.79 -82.53
C ALA A 290 -25.31 -79.36 -81.38
N SER A 291 -24.19 -80.07 -81.19
CA SER A 291 -23.19 -79.73 -80.16
C SER A 291 -22.57 -78.35 -80.39
N VAL A 292 -22.32 -77.96 -81.64
CA VAL A 292 -21.80 -76.62 -81.99
C VAL A 292 -22.81 -75.53 -81.66
N GLN A 293 -24.12 -75.76 -81.87
CA GLN A 293 -25.17 -74.82 -81.43
C GLN A 293 -25.21 -74.67 -79.91
N ASP A 294 -25.09 -75.77 -79.15
CA ASP A 294 -25.03 -75.71 -77.69
C ASP A 294 -23.81 -74.93 -77.20
N VAL A 295 -22.64 -75.15 -77.79
CA VAL A 295 -21.43 -74.37 -77.48
C VAL A 295 -21.61 -72.89 -77.86
N ALA A 296 -22.28 -72.60 -78.98
CA ALA A 296 -22.57 -71.21 -79.38
C ALA A 296 -23.46 -70.48 -78.36
N LEU A 297 -24.44 -71.18 -77.77
CA LEU A 297 -25.28 -70.64 -76.69
C LEU A 297 -24.45 -70.36 -75.43
N ILE A 298 -23.61 -71.30 -74.99
CA ILE A 298 -22.72 -71.12 -73.82
C ILE A 298 -21.76 -69.94 -74.04
N VAL A 299 -21.17 -69.82 -75.23
CA VAL A 299 -20.27 -68.70 -75.57
C VAL A 299 -21.01 -67.37 -75.55
N LYS A 300 -22.27 -67.33 -76.01
CA LYS A 300 -23.10 -66.13 -75.96
C LYS A 300 -23.40 -65.72 -74.51
N GLU A 301 -23.73 -66.67 -73.64
CA GLU A 301 -23.93 -66.42 -72.20
C GLU A 301 -22.65 -65.94 -71.53
N LEU A 302 -21.52 -66.61 -71.78
CA LEU A 302 -20.20 -66.19 -71.27
C LEU A 302 -19.84 -64.77 -71.71
N ARG A 303 -20.16 -64.40 -72.95
CA ARG A 303 -19.92 -63.04 -73.45
C ARG A 303 -20.71 -62.00 -72.66
N LEU A 304 -21.99 -62.27 -72.38
CA LEU A 304 -22.85 -61.38 -71.60
C LEU A 304 -22.36 -61.25 -70.15
N GLU A 305 -21.92 -62.35 -69.53
CA GLU A 305 -21.34 -62.32 -68.18
C GLU A 305 -20.03 -61.50 -68.15
N VAL A 306 -19.15 -61.70 -69.15
CA VAL A 306 -17.91 -60.92 -69.25
C VAL A 306 -18.19 -59.44 -69.51
N GLU A 307 -19.20 -59.10 -70.31
CA GLU A 307 -19.64 -57.71 -70.50
C GLU A 307 -20.09 -57.08 -69.17
N ARG A 308 -20.85 -57.81 -68.35
CA ARG A 308 -21.23 -57.35 -66.99
C ARG A 308 -20.03 -57.16 -66.08
N VAL A 309 -19.03 -58.05 -66.14
CA VAL A 309 -17.79 -57.91 -65.36
C VAL A 309 -16.98 -56.70 -65.81
N VAL A 310 -16.82 -56.47 -67.12
CA VAL A 310 -16.12 -55.29 -67.67
C VAL A 310 -16.84 -54.00 -67.26
N GLN A 311 -18.16 -53.97 -67.35
CA GLN A 311 -18.94 -52.80 -66.94
C GLN A 311 -18.81 -52.53 -65.44
N SER A 312 -18.94 -53.55 -64.60
CA SER A 312 -18.77 -53.42 -63.15
C SER A 312 -17.36 -52.97 -62.76
N ALA A 313 -16.33 -53.49 -63.45
CA ALA A 313 -14.95 -53.09 -63.24
C ALA A 313 -14.73 -51.63 -63.66
N SER A 314 -15.29 -51.21 -64.79
CA SER A 314 -15.18 -49.83 -65.29
C SER A 314 -15.89 -48.82 -64.39
N GLU A 315 -17.10 -49.16 -63.90
CA GLU A 315 -17.82 -48.38 -62.89
C GLU A 315 -17.02 -48.31 -61.58
N GLY A 316 -16.40 -49.43 -61.17
CA GLY A 316 -15.45 -49.48 -60.07
C GLY A 316 -14.29 -48.51 -60.26
N THR A 317 -13.57 -48.59 -61.38
CA THR A 317 -12.44 -47.70 -61.71
C THR A 317 -12.86 -46.22 -61.73
N SER A 318 -14.05 -45.91 -62.26
CA SER A 318 -14.59 -44.53 -62.31
C SER A 318 -14.89 -43.98 -60.92
N ASN A 319 -15.65 -44.73 -60.10
CA ASN A 319 -15.99 -44.31 -58.73
C ASN A 319 -14.74 -44.17 -57.84
N LEU A 320 -13.73 -44.97 -58.11
CA LEU A 320 -12.48 -44.99 -57.35
C LEU A 320 -11.48 -43.92 -57.79
N ARG A 321 -11.62 -43.35 -58.99
CA ARG A 321 -10.77 -42.26 -59.49
C ARG A 321 -10.85 -41.02 -58.61
N GLY A 322 -12.06 -40.63 -58.20
CA GLY A 322 -12.26 -39.55 -57.22
C GLY A 322 -11.64 -39.88 -55.86
N GLY A 323 -11.78 -41.14 -55.41
CA GLY A 323 -11.16 -41.61 -54.18
C GLY A 323 -9.63 -41.53 -54.20
N ARG A 324 -8.99 -41.80 -55.35
CA ARG A 324 -7.52 -41.71 -55.49
C ARG A 324 -7.00 -40.28 -55.33
N ASP A 325 -7.71 -39.30 -55.86
CA ASP A 325 -7.36 -37.89 -55.71
C ASP A 325 -7.52 -37.40 -54.27
N ASP A 326 -8.57 -37.84 -53.59
CA ASP A 326 -8.78 -37.49 -52.18
C ASP A 326 -7.74 -38.14 -51.26
N LEU A 327 -7.35 -39.39 -51.52
CA LEU A 327 -6.25 -40.04 -50.82
C LEU A 327 -4.93 -39.28 -51.05
N ARG A 328 -4.69 -38.77 -52.27
CA ARG A 328 -3.48 -38.01 -52.58
C ARG A 328 -3.41 -36.69 -51.81
N LYS A 329 -4.54 -35.99 -51.67
CA LYS A 329 -4.63 -34.78 -50.82
C LYS A 329 -4.38 -35.09 -49.35
N ILE A 330 -4.89 -36.21 -48.83
CA ILE A 330 -4.67 -36.64 -47.45
C ILE A 330 -3.18 -36.93 -47.18
N ARG A 331 -2.44 -37.42 -48.18
CA ARG A 331 -1.00 -37.69 -48.06
C ARG A 331 -0.15 -36.43 -47.93
N ASP A 332 -0.63 -35.32 -48.51
CA ASP A 332 0.12 -34.07 -48.63
C ASP A 332 -0.16 -33.12 -47.43
N ILE A 333 -1.03 -33.53 -46.49
CA ILE A 333 -1.36 -32.85 -45.21
C ILE A 333 -0.55 -33.49 -44.07
#